data_AF-A0A525CHU7-F1
#
_entry.id   AF-A0A525CHU7-F1
#
_cell.length_a   1.000
_cell.length_b   1.000
_cell.length_c   1.000
_cell.angle_alpha   90.00
_cell.angle_beta   90.00
_cell.angle_gamma   90.00
#
_symmetry.space_group_name_H-M   'P 1'
#
loop_
_entity.id
_entity.type
_entity.pdbx_description
1 polymer ?
#
loop_
_entity_poly.entity_id
_entity_poly.type
_entity_poly.pdbx_seq_one_letter_code
_entity_poly.pdbx_strand_id
1 'polypeptide(L)'
;MCGRADFYIDEFRKLAQSTDPESSAKAALLFSITELITTGNLTKGYVEPTELLEQTFKKVQVNDCKRSGVLHSFAKTFLLMNEYPYWQLKPKPARRTQHPEFIDDLNTLRQYYYGAELSPEFFPLLQMPAIRKKIRDVLKVKR
;
A
#
# COMPACT_ATOMS: atom_id res chain seq x y z
N MET A 1 22.43 9.40 6.44
CA MET A 1 21.07 8.82 6.40
C MET A 1 20.78 8.05 5.09
N CYS A 2 21.76 7.36 4.47
CA CYS A 2 21.52 6.59 3.23
C CYS A 2 20.92 5.19 3.45
N GLY A 3 21.31 4.49 4.53
CA GLY A 3 20.97 3.07 4.68
C GLY A 3 19.47 2.73 4.78
N ARG A 4 18.63 3.59 5.35
CA ARG A 4 17.19 3.30 5.52
C ARG A 4 16.39 3.44 4.22
N ALA A 5 16.72 4.43 3.39
CA ALA A 5 16.06 4.59 2.09
C ALA A 5 16.41 3.42 1.16
N ASP A 6 17.68 3.00 1.15
CA ASP A 6 18.14 1.87 0.35
C ASP A 6 17.50 0.56 0.83
N PHE A 7 17.35 0.36 2.14
CA PHE A 7 16.62 -0.78 2.71
C PHE A 7 15.20 -0.90 2.14
N TYR A 8 14.38 0.16 2.20
CA TYR A 8 13.02 0.12 1.67
C TYR A 8 12.98 -0.07 0.16
N ILE A 9 13.89 0.56 -0.58
CA ILE A 9 13.96 0.40 -2.04
C ILE A 9 14.26 -1.05 -2.42
N ASP A 10 15.17 -1.70 -1.71
CA ASP A 10 15.51 -3.12 -1.95
C ASP A 10 14.36 -4.04 -1.54
N GLU A 11 13.67 -3.75 -0.44
CA GLU A 11 12.47 -4.49 -0.02
C GLU A 11 11.36 -4.39 -1.07
N PHE A 12 11.09 -3.19 -1.59
CA PHE A 12 10.09 -2.96 -2.63
C PHE A 12 10.47 -3.57 -3.97
N ARG A 13 11.77 -3.61 -4.29
CA ARG A 13 12.26 -4.34 -5.47
C ARG A 13 11.96 -5.83 -5.35
N LYS A 14 12.24 -6.45 -4.19
CA LYS A 14 11.91 -7.86 -3.95
C LYS A 14 10.41 -8.11 -4.05
N LEU A 15 9.61 -7.23 -3.45
CA LEU A 15 8.15 -7.29 -3.51
C LEU A 15 7.64 -7.26 -4.97
N ALA A 16 8.12 -6.30 -5.76
CA ALA A 16 7.73 -6.16 -7.16
C ALA A 16 8.24 -7.30 -8.05
N GLN A 17 9.36 -7.93 -7.69
CA GLN A 17 9.94 -9.07 -8.42
C GLN A 17 9.36 -10.43 -8.03
N SER A 18 8.64 -10.51 -6.91
CA SER A 18 7.95 -11.71 -6.47
C SER A 18 6.97 -12.24 -7.53
N THR A 19 6.90 -13.57 -7.66
CA THR A 19 5.93 -14.26 -8.52
C THR A 19 4.60 -14.49 -7.82
N ASP A 20 4.54 -14.25 -6.51
CA ASP A 20 3.33 -14.35 -5.73
C ASP A 20 2.33 -13.25 -6.14
N PRO A 21 1.08 -13.60 -6.51
CA PRO A 21 0.07 -12.62 -6.90
C PRO A 21 -0.23 -11.57 -5.81
N GLU A 22 -0.17 -11.94 -4.53
CA GLU A 22 -0.44 -10.99 -3.43
C GLU A 22 0.64 -9.92 -3.31
N SER A 23 1.89 -10.30 -3.57
CA SER A 23 3.04 -9.38 -3.64
C SER A 23 2.85 -8.30 -4.71
N SER A 24 2.31 -8.65 -5.89
CA SER A 24 1.96 -7.69 -6.95
C SER A 24 0.87 -6.71 -6.48
N ALA A 25 -0.14 -7.18 -5.75
CA ALA A 25 -1.17 -6.32 -5.18
C ALA A 25 -0.58 -5.36 -4.11
N LYS A 26 0.27 -5.87 -3.21
CA LYS A 26 0.95 -5.06 -2.19
C LYS A 26 1.81 -3.96 -2.85
N ALA A 27 2.55 -4.30 -3.91
CA ALA A 27 3.31 -3.34 -4.70
C ALA A 27 2.42 -2.27 -5.36
N ALA A 28 1.28 -2.67 -5.93
CA ALA A 28 0.32 -1.75 -6.52
C ALA A 28 -0.23 -0.76 -5.47
N LEU A 29 -0.56 -1.23 -4.27
CA LEU A 29 -1.05 -0.37 -3.18
C LEU A 29 0.00 0.66 -2.74
N LEU A 30 1.26 0.25 -2.57
CA LEU A 30 2.37 1.15 -2.24
C LEU A 30 2.60 2.20 -3.34
N PHE A 31 2.50 1.79 -4.60
CA PHE A 31 2.61 2.70 -5.73
C PHE A 31 1.48 3.72 -5.72
N SER A 32 0.23 3.29 -5.48
CA SER A 32 -0.92 4.18 -5.37
C SER A 32 -0.79 5.20 -4.25
N ILE A 33 -0.30 4.79 -3.07
CA ILE A 33 -0.02 5.71 -1.96
C ILE A 33 1.02 6.76 -2.39
N THR A 34 2.06 6.34 -3.11
CA THR A 34 3.11 7.25 -3.60
C THR A 34 2.55 8.27 -4.61
N GLU A 35 1.59 7.87 -5.44
CA GLU A 35 0.88 8.76 -6.37
C GLU A 35 -0.03 9.76 -5.62
N LEU A 36 -0.75 9.30 -4.59
CA LEU A 36 -1.57 10.21 -3.77
C LEU A 36 -0.73 11.23 -3.00
N ILE A 37 0.46 10.84 -2.52
CA ILE A 37 1.40 11.80 -1.93
C ILE A 37 1.90 12.80 -2.97
N THR A 38 2.24 12.32 -4.16
CA THR A 38 2.76 13.17 -5.24
C THR A 38 1.73 14.20 -5.70
N THR A 39 0.45 13.83 -5.70
CA THR A 39 -0.66 14.72 -6.07
C THR A 39 -1.17 15.59 -4.91
N GLY A 40 -0.64 15.43 -3.70
CA GLY A 40 -1.07 16.18 -2.52
C GLY A 40 -2.38 15.68 -1.90
N ASN A 41 -2.93 14.56 -2.36
CA ASN A 41 -4.12 13.93 -1.78
C ASN A 41 -3.82 13.15 -0.49
N LEU A 42 -2.54 12.84 -0.23
CA LEU A 42 -2.08 12.24 1.02
C LEU A 42 -0.91 13.05 1.59
N THR A 43 -1.20 13.88 2.60
CA THR A 43 -0.24 14.83 3.18
C THR A 43 0.26 14.43 4.57
N LYS A 44 -0.33 13.40 5.16
CA LYS A 44 0.02 12.87 6.49
C LYS A 44 0.40 11.40 6.37
N GLY A 45 1.19 10.89 7.31
CA GLY A 45 1.56 9.47 7.39
C GLY A 45 0.39 8.54 7.73
N TYR A 46 -0.84 8.97 7.54
CA TYR A 46 -2.04 8.23 7.85
C TYR A 46 -2.81 7.96 6.54
N VAL A 47 -3.04 6.69 6.26
CA VAL A 47 -3.64 6.19 5.04
C VAL A 47 -5.06 5.73 5.35
N GLU A 48 -6.03 6.49 4.88
CA GLU A 48 -7.45 6.12 4.97
C GLU A 48 -7.84 5.24 3.77
N PRO A 49 -8.65 4.18 3.98
CA PRO A 49 -9.23 3.40 2.89
C PRO A 49 -10.35 4.20 2.25
N THR A 50 -9.98 5.09 1.34
CA THR A 50 -10.90 5.94 0.57
C THR A 50 -11.21 5.33 -0.79
N GLU A 51 -12.33 5.75 -1.38
CA GLU A 51 -12.67 5.37 -2.77
C GLU A 51 -11.60 5.84 -3.76
N LEU A 52 -11.02 7.02 -3.53
CA LEU A 52 -9.92 7.54 -4.34
C LEU A 52 -8.70 6.60 -4.30
N LEU A 53 -8.31 6.13 -3.11
CA LEU A 53 -7.21 5.17 -2.97
C LEU A 53 -7.54 3.83 -3.63
N GLU A 54 -8.76 3.31 -3.47
CA GLU A 54 -9.19 2.08 -4.12
C GLU A 54 -9.16 2.20 -5.66
N GLN A 55 -9.67 3.30 -6.22
CA GLN A 55 -9.66 3.55 -7.66
C GLN A 55 -8.23 3.67 -8.21
N THR A 56 -7.36 4.38 -7.48
CA THR A 56 -5.94 4.51 -7.83
C THR A 56 -5.25 3.16 -7.81
N PHE A 57 -5.55 2.33 -6.79
CA PHE A 57 -5.07 0.95 -6.69
C PHE A 57 -5.50 0.08 -7.86
N LYS A 58 -6.79 0.08 -8.21
CA LYS A 58 -7.30 -0.70 -9.36
C LYS A 58 -6.63 -0.29 -10.67
N LYS A 59 -6.44 1.03 -10.88
CA LYS A 59 -5.76 1.56 -12.07
C LYS A 59 -4.31 1.10 -12.14
N VAL A 60 -3.57 1.20 -11.05
CA VAL A 60 -2.16 0.78 -10.97
C VAL A 60 -2.04 -0.73 -11.14
N GLN A 61 -2.93 -1.51 -10.51
CA GLN A 61 -2.91 -2.96 -10.62
C GLN A 61 -3.12 -3.42 -12.06
N VAL A 62 -3.97 -2.75 -12.84
CA VAL A 62 -4.21 -3.06 -14.26
C VAL A 62 -3.04 -2.63 -15.16
N ASN A 63 -2.49 -1.45 -14.93
CA ASN A 63 -1.55 -0.83 -15.87
C ASN A 63 -0.08 -1.12 -15.56
N ASP A 64 0.30 -1.11 -14.29
CA ASP A 64 1.69 -0.99 -13.85
C ASP A 64 2.19 -2.22 -13.08
N CYS A 65 1.28 -3.04 -12.51
CA CYS A 65 1.66 -4.17 -11.66
C CYS A 65 1.06 -5.53 -12.08
N LYS A 66 0.26 -5.60 -13.15
CA LYS A 66 -0.42 -6.84 -13.58
C LYS A 66 0.58 -7.90 -14.09
N ARG A 67 0.84 -8.94 -13.30
CA ARG A 67 1.63 -10.13 -13.71
C ARG A 67 0.78 -11.34 -14.05
N SER A 68 -0.23 -11.64 -13.23
CA SER A 68 -0.92 -12.94 -13.25
C SER A 68 -2.30 -12.92 -13.91
N GLY A 69 -2.71 -11.81 -14.54
CA GLY A 69 -4.09 -11.70 -15.07
C GLY A 69 -5.16 -11.42 -14.00
N VAL A 70 -4.90 -11.83 -12.75
CA VAL A 70 -5.79 -11.75 -11.59
C VAL A 70 -5.77 -10.35 -10.97
N LEU A 71 -6.94 -9.81 -10.66
CA LEU A 71 -7.09 -8.60 -9.85
C LEU A 71 -7.37 -9.00 -8.40
N HIS A 72 -6.73 -8.31 -7.47
CA HIS A 72 -6.90 -8.59 -6.04
C HIS A 72 -7.83 -7.57 -5.42
N SER A 73 -8.57 -7.99 -4.39
CA SER A 73 -9.36 -7.08 -3.57
C SER A 73 -8.45 -6.03 -2.94
N PHE A 74 -8.85 -4.76 -3.06
CA PHE A 74 -8.23 -3.65 -2.35
C PHE A 74 -8.28 -3.88 -0.84
N ALA A 75 -9.45 -4.27 -0.31
CA ALA A 75 -9.64 -4.43 1.13
C ALA A 75 -8.74 -5.53 1.70
N LYS A 76 -8.69 -6.70 1.04
CA LYS A 76 -7.79 -7.78 1.42
C LYS A 76 -6.33 -7.31 1.38
N THR A 77 -5.91 -6.65 0.30
CA THR A 77 -4.54 -6.14 0.15
C THR A 77 -4.18 -5.15 1.24
N PHE A 78 -5.07 -4.22 1.57
CA PHE A 78 -4.89 -3.23 2.63
C PHE A 78 -4.64 -3.87 3.99
N LEU A 79 -5.30 -5.00 4.28
CA LEU A 79 -5.10 -5.76 5.51
C LEU A 79 -3.77 -6.52 5.52
N LEU A 80 -3.45 -7.19 4.41
CA LEU A 80 -2.20 -7.94 4.26
C LEU A 80 -0.95 -7.06 4.36
N MET A 81 -1.08 -5.74 4.16
CA MET A 81 0.03 -4.81 4.40
C MET A 81 0.51 -4.82 5.86
N ASN A 82 -0.28 -5.30 6.82
CA ASN A 82 0.11 -5.39 8.23
C ASN A 82 1.23 -6.41 8.50
N GLU A 83 1.62 -7.21 7.50
CA GLU A 83 2.85 -8.02 7.54
C GLU A 83 4.12 -7.16 7.51
N TYR A 84 4.03 -5.91 7.06
CA TYR A 84 5.17 -5.02 6.92
C TYR A 84 5.34 -4.09 8.14
N PRO A 85 6.56 -3.93 8.67
CA PRO A 85 6.81 -3.12 9.87
C PRO A 85 6.57 -1.62 9.65
N TYR A 86 6.52 -1.16 8.40
CA TYR A 86 6.23 0.22 8.06
C TYR A 86 4.74 0.55 7.96
N TRP A 87 3.85 -0.43 8.20
CA TRP A 87 2.40 -0.30 8.09
C TRP A 87 1.71 -0.77 9.36
N GLN A 88 1.02 0.13 10.05
CA GLN A 88 0.31 -0.18 11.27
C GLN A 88 -1.20 0.04 11.11
N LEU A 89 -1.97 -1.04 11.04
CA LEU A 89 -3.44 -0.94 10.99
C LEU A 89 -4.00 -0.31 12.28
N LYS A 90 -5.02 0.54 12.12
CA LYS A 90 -5.73 1.19 13.22
C LYS A 90 -7.16 0.66 13.31
N PRO A 91 -7.40 -0.40 14.11
CA PRO A 91 -8.74 -0.97 14.27
C PRO A 91 -9.65 -0.04 15.08
N LYS A 92 -10.95 -0.07 14.77
CA LYS A 92 -11.98 0.65 15.53
C LYS A 92 -12.26 -0.06 16.86
N PRO A 93 -12.32 0.65 18.00
CA PRO A 93 -12.50 0.04 19.32
C PRO A 93 -13.73 -0.87 19.43
N ALA A 94 -14.84 -0.44 18.83
CA ALA A 94 -16.14 -1.12 18.93
C ALA A 94 -16.21 -2.50 18.27
N ARG A 95 -15.21 -2.91 17.47
CA ARG A 95 -15.21 -4.18 16.73
C ARG A 95 -13.96 -5.04 16.91
N ARG A 96 -13.15 -4.79 17.94
CA ARG A 96 -11.93 -5.56 18.21
C ARG A 96 -12.15 -7.05 18.48
N THR A 97 -13.35 -7.44 18.90
CA THR A 97 -13.71 -8.82 19.28
C THR A 97 -14.31 -9.64 18.15
N GLN A 98 -14.64 -9.01 17.02
CA GLN A 98 -15.20 -9.66 15.84
C GLN A 98 -14.30 -9.30 14.67
N HIS A 99 -13.20 -10.02 14.48
CA HIS A 99 -12.52 -9.98 13.19
C HIS A 99 -13.36 -10.82 12.23
N PRO A 100 -14.04 -10.22 11.24
CA PRO A 100 -14.72 -11.00 10.22
C PRO A 100 -13.66 -11.86 9.52
N GLU A 101 -13.99 -13.14 9.32
CA GLU A 101 -13.09 -14.11 8.67
C GLU A 101 -12.67 -13.64 7.27
N PHE A 102 -13.51 -12.81 6.62
CA PHE A 102 -13.25 -12.25 5.32
C PHE A 102 -13.68 -10.77 5.26
N ILE A 103 -12.77 -9.91 4.79
CA ILE A 103 -13.05 -8.52 4.40
C ILE A 103 -12.55 -8.36 2.96
N ASP A 104 -13.47 -8.29 2.02
CA ASP A 104 -13.18 -8.21 0.59
C ASP A 104 -13.62 -6.89 -0.05
N ASP A 105 -14.49 -6.12 0.61
CA ASP A 105 -14.98 -4.84 0.12
C ASP A 105 -14.60 -3.63 1.01
N LEU A 106 -14.61 -2.45 0.38
CA LEU A 106 -14.22 -1.20 1.01
C LEU A 106 -15.14 -0.78 2.17
N ASN A 107 -16.44 -1.02 2.06
CA ASN A 107 -17.40 -0.61 3.09
C ASN A 107 -17.20 -1.44 4.35
N THR A 108 -17.03 -2.75 4.20
CA THR A 108 -16.70 -3.65 5.32
C THR A 108 -15.36 -3.24 5.94
N LEU A 109 -14.31 -2.98 5.15
CA LEU A 109 -13.03 -2.50 5.68
C LEU A 109 -13.19 -1.25 6.55
N ARG A 110 -13.96 -0.26 6.08
CA ARG A 110 -14.22 1.00 6.79
C ARG A 110 -15.09 0.81 8.04
N GLN A 111 -15.84 -0.29 8.17
CA GLN A 111 -16.57 -0.59 9.40
C GLN A 111 -15.65 -1.08 10.53
N TYR A 112 -14.56 -1.77 10.21
CA TYR A 112 -13.66 -2.37 11.20
C TYR A 112 -12.40 -1.55 11.47
N TYR A 113 -11.93 -0.76 10.50
CA TYR A 113 -10.68 0.00 10.61
C TYR A 113 -10.89 1.46 10.29
N TYR A 114 -10.16 2.34 10.99
CA TYR A 114 -10.06 3.74 10.59
C TYR A 114 -9.10 3.90 9.40
N GLY A 115 -8.09 3.05 9.29
CA GLY A 115 -7.05 3.10 8.27
C GLY A 115 -5.75 2.50 8.78
N ALA A 116 -4.63 3.01 8.27
CA ALA A 116 -3.30 2.59 8.66
C ALA A 116 -2.36 3.78 8.87
N GLU A 117 -1.43 3.67 9.81
CA GLU A 117 -0.35 4.63 9.99
C GLU A 117 0.93 4.08 9.38
N LEU A 118 1.57 4.88 8.55
CA LEU A 118 2.90 4.63 8.03
C LEU A 118 3.91 4.92 9.13
N SER A 119 4.95 4.10 9.24
CA SER A 119 5.97 4.31 10.26
C SER A 119 6.58 5.73 10.16
N PRO A 120 6.96 6.33 11.30
CA PRO A 120 7.57 7.66 11.34
C PRO A 120 8.91 7.70 10.59
N GLU A 121 9.51 6.55 10.28
CA GLU A 121 10.74 6.46 9.49
C GLU A 121 10.46 6.41 7.99
N PHE A 122 9.34 5.81 7.58
CA PHE A 122 9.02 5.61 6.17
C PHE A 122 8.33 6.83 5.54
N PHE A 123 7.36 7.44 6.23
CA PHE A 123 6.61 8.56 5.66
C PHE A 123 7.48 9.76 5.26
N PRO A 124 8.48 10.20 6.06
CA PRO A 124 9.37 11.29 5.66
C PRO A 124 10.16 10.99 4.37
N LEU A 125 10.52 9.72 4.13
CA LEU A 125 11.18 9.31 2.89
C LEU A 125 10.24 9.47 1.70
N LEU A 126 8.96 9.15 1.87
CA LEU A 126 7.94 9.41 0.86
C LEU A 126 7.70 10.90 0.63
N GLN A 127 8.10 11.80 1.52
CA GLN A 127 8.04 13.25 1.27
C GLN A 127 9.17 13.74 0.35
N MET A 128 10.25 12.97 0.19
CA MET A 128 11.39 13.32 -0.68
C MET A 128 11.10 12.94 -2.15
N PRO A 129 11.03 13.91 -3.10
CA PRO A 129 10.68 13.62 -4.50
C PRO A 129 11.61 12.60 -5.18
N ALA A 130 12.92 12.68 -4.90
CA ALA A 130 13.91 11.77 -5.45
C ALA A 130 13.69 10.32 -4.97
N ILE A 131 13.34 10.14 -3.70
CA ILE A 131 13.06 8.81 -3.13
C ILE A 131 11.74 8.27 -3.66
N ARG A 132 10.67 9.09 -3.73
CA ARG A 132 9.41 8.70 -4.38
C ARG A 132 9.62 8.22 -5.81
N LYS A 133 10.44 8.92 -6.58
CA LYS A 133 10.76 8.51 -7.95
C LYS A 133 11.41 7.12 -7.97
N LYS A 134 12.44 6.88 -7.15
CA LYS A 134 13.09 5.57 -7.04
C LYS A 134 12.11 4.47 -6.63
N ILE A 135 11.27 4.72 -5.63
CA ILE A 135 10.24 3.78 -5.17
C ILE A 135 9.26 3.43 -6.30
N ARG A 136 8.76 4.42 -7.04
CA ARG A 136 7.89 4.18 -8.20
C ARG A 136 8.58 3.37 -9.29
N ASP A 137 9.84 3.68 -9.58
CA ASP A 137 10.59 2.99 -10.62
C ASP A 137 10.83 1.51 -10.29
N VAL A 138 11.01 1.17 -9.00
CA VAL A 138 11.17 -0.25 -8.58
C VAL A 138 9.85 -0.99 -8.41
N LEU A 139 8.77 -0.30 -8.04
CA LEU A 139 7.45 -0.91 -7.86
C LEU A 139 6.73 -1.19 -9.19
N LYS A 140 7.14 -0.54 -10.28
CA LYS A 140 6.66 -0.87 -11.62
C LYS A 140 7.14 -2.26 -12.02
N VAL A 141 6.18 -3.10 -12.38
CA VAL A 141 6.50 -4.35 -13.06
C VAL A 141 6.73 -4.01 -14.53
N LYS A 142 7.98 -4.11 -15.00
CA LYS A 142 8.23 -4.18 -16.44
C LYS A 142 7.66 -5.50 -16.96
N ARG A 143 6.75 -5.41 -17.93
CA ARG A 143 6.29 -6.55 -18.72
C ARG A 143 7.45 -7.20 -19.46
#